data_AF-A0A9D1EE97-F1
#
_entry.id   AF-A0A9D1EE97-F1
#
_cell.length_a   1.000
_cell.length_b   1.000
_cell.length_c   1.000
_cell.angle_alpha   90.00
_cell.angle_beta   90.00
_cell.angle_gamma   90.00
#
_symmetry.space_group_name_H-M   'P 1'
#
loop_
_entity.id
_entity.type
_entity.pdbx_description
1 polymer ?
#
loop_
_entity_poly.entity_id
_entity_poly.type
_entity_poly.pdbx_seq_one_letter_code
_entity_poly.pdbx_strand_id
1 'polypeptide(L)'
;MGVNDILEIIAVLPRYIQYIFPGYITIWVYYFCIGITLKDTRALIVKSIVISYLYVVFVNTLFAQFNELEQNIVLFILAVLVAYISSLLVEKEKEFHFLRRLGINTSLSLNEIDAIETNSKTGIWICVYLKNCNLMYEGFILHTEMEEGNRRFICLCNYRKFIIDTEGKLKNLEDHSTEREEQVILYFEDIARIEKRKI
;
A
#
# COMPACT_ATOMS: atom_id res chain seq x y z
N MET A 1 9.59 -43.49 10.50
CA MET A 1 10.59 -42.60 9.88
C MET A 1 11.91 -42.84 10.57
N GLY A 2 12.88 -43.37 9.83
CA GLY A 2 14.24 -43.55 10.32
C GLY A 2 15.02 -42.24 10.29
N VAL A 3 16.14 -42.17 11.00
CA VAL A 3 17.05 -41.00 11.01
C VAL A 3 17.53 -40.63 9.60
N ASN A 4 17.67 -41.63 8.73
CA ASN A 4 18.08 -41.44 7.33
C ASN A 4 17.03 -40.68 6.50
N ASP A 5 15.73 -40.94 6.72
CA ASP A 5 14.65 -40.24 6.02
C ASP A 5 14.65 -38.74 6.39
N ILE A 6 14.97 -38.42 7.65
CA ILE A 6 15.04 -37.04 8.14
C ILE A 6 16.22 -36.29 7.49
N LEU A 7 17.37 -36.96 7.36
CA LEU A 7 18.57 -36.39 6.73
C LEU A 7 18.33 -36.10 5.24
N GLU A 8 17.62 -36.97 4.52
CA GLU A 8 17.25 -36.73 3.13
C GLU A 8 16.31 -35.53 2.98
N ILE A 9 15.28 -35.42 3.82
CA ILE A 9 14.35 -34.27 3.79
C ILE A 9 15.11 -32.95 4.01
N ILE A 10 16.02 -32.93 4.99
CA ILE A 10 16.84 -31.74 5.29
C ILE A 10 17.73 -31.38 4.10
N ALA A 11 18.28 -32.37 3.38
CA ALA A 11 19.14 -32.13 2.23
C ALA A 11 18.39 -31.54 1.02
N VAL A 12 17.12 -31.86 0.82
CA VAL A 12 16.32 -31.34 -0.31
C VAL A 12 15.61 -30.01 0.05
N LEU A 13 15.46 -29.69 1.33
CA LEU A 13 14.78 -28.49 1.81
C LEU A 13 15.25 -27.18 1.12
N PRO A 14 16.56 -26.91 0.94
CA PRO A 14 17.02 -25.67 0.30
C PRO A 14 16.51 -25.52 -1.14
N ARG A 15 16.42 -26.63 -1.88
CA ARG A 15 15.90 -26.64 -3.25
C ARG A 15 14.42 -26.26 -3.28
N TYR A 16 13.63 -26.74 -2.33
CA TYR A 16 12.22 -26.34 -2.24
C TYR A 16 12.06 -24.87 -1.83
N ILE A 17 12.93 -24.34 -0.97
CA ILE A 17 12.91 -22.93 -0.57
C ILE A 17 13.15 -22.02 -1.78
N GLN A 18 14.02 -22.41 -2.73
CA GLN A 18 14.28 -21.68 -3.97
C GLN A 18 13.01 -21.47 -4.82
N TYR A 19 12.04 -22.37 -4.72
CA TYR A 19 10.73 -22.26 -5.39
C TYR A 19 9.70 -21.45 -4.60
N ILE A 20 10.07 -20.79 -3.50
CA ILE A 20 9.15 -20.00 -2.69
C ILE A 20 9.70 -18.60 -2.46
N PHE A 21 10.97 -18.51 -2.04
CA PHE A 21 11.54 -17.26 -1.53
C PHE A 21 11.58 -16.13 -2.57
N PRO A 22 11.97 -16.33 -3.84
CA PRO A 22 12.12 -15.22 -4.78
C PRO A 22 10.78 -14.54 -5.07
N GLY A 23 9.73 -15.32 -5.28
CA GLY A 23 8.38 -14.82 -5.50
C GLY A 23 7.77 -14.18 -4.26
N TYR A 24 8.04 -14.73 -3.06
CA TYR A 24 7.63 -14.09 -1.82
C TYR A 24 8.31 -12.73 -1.63
N ILE A 25 9.62 -12.65 -1.85
CA ILE A 25 10.39 -11.39 -1.78
C ILE A 25 9.86 -10.39 -2.81
N THR A 26 9.60 -10.80 -4.05
CA THR A 26 9.02 -9.89 -5.05
C THR A 26 7.70 -9.30 -4.57
N ILE A 27 6.78 -10.13 -4.07
CA ILE A 27 5.49 -9.64 -3.58
C ILE A 27 5.71 -8.72 -2.37
N TRP A 28 6.51 -9.12 -1.40
CA TRP A 28 6.76 -8.33 -0.20
C TRP A 28 7.40 -6.97 -0.51
N VAL A 29 8.46 -6.94 -1.34
CA VAL A 29 9.12 -5.70 -1.77
C VAL A 29 8.16 -4.82 -2.56
N TYR A 30 7.35 -5.41 -3.45
CA TYR A 30 6.36 -4.65 -4.21
C TYR A 30 5.35 -3.95 -3.29
N TYR A 31 4.78 -4.69 -2.33
CA TYR A 31 3.85 -4.14 -1.33
C TYR A 31 4.52 -3.08 -0.45
N PHE A 32 5.76 -3.30 -0.05
CA PHE A 32 6.57 -2.31 0.68
C PHE A 32 6.76 -1.03 -0.13
N CYS A 33 7.09 -1.13 -1.41
CA CYS A 33 7.29 0.03 -2.29
C CYS A 33 6.01 0.87 -2.48
N ILE A 34 4.84 0.23 -2.52
CA ILE A 34 3.55 0.93 -2.63
C ILE A 34 2.94 1.29 -1.27
N GLY A 35 3.64 1.02 -0.17
CA GLY A 35 3.23 1.41 1.18
C GLY A 35 2.03 0.66 1.74
N ILE A 36 1.80 -0.60 1.34
CA ILE A 36 0.69 -1.43 1.84
C ILE A 36 1.26 -2.59 2.64
N THR A 37 0.64 -2.93 3.77
CA THR A 37 0.98 -4.14 4.51
C THR A 37 0.55 -5.40 3.78
N LEU A 38 1.45 -6.37 3.78
CA LEU A 38 1.19 -7.67 3.18
C LEU A 38 0.35 -8.52 4.13
N LYS A 39 -0.85 -8.92 3.69
CA LYS A 39 -1.67 -9.89 4.42
C LYS A 39 -1.23 -11.31 4.10
N ASP A 40 -0.76 -12.03 5.10
CA ASP A 40 -0.39 -13.45 4.98
C ASP A 40 -1.61 -14.32 4.74
N THR A 41 -1.79 -14.75 3.49
CA THR A 41 -2.91 -15.60 3.07
C THR A 41 -2.39 -16.86 2.38
N ARG A 42 -3.17 -17.94 2.37
CA ARG A 42 -2.81 -19.15 1.59
C ARG A 42 -2.63 -18.84 0.11
N ALA A 43 -3.41 -17.88 -0.42
CA ALA A 43 -3.29 -17.41 -1.78
C ALA A 43 -1.94 -16.72 -2.05
N LEU A 44 -1.37 -16.02 -1.06
CA LEU A 44 -0.04 -15.43 -1.15
C LEU A 44 1.03 -16.50 -1.42
N ILE A 45 1.05 -17.56 -0.60
CA ILE A 45 2.03 -18.65 -0.70
C ILE A 45 1.97 -19.29 -2.10
N VAL A 46 0.76 -19.57 -2.61
CA VAL A 46 0.58 -20.15 -3.95
C VAL A 46 1.08 -19.20 -5.04
N LYS A 47 0.78 -17.90 -4.94
CA LYS A 47 1.29 -16.89 -5.89
C LYS A 47 2.82 -16.80 -5.84
N SER A 48 3.41 -16.82 -4.65
CA SER A 48 4.87 -16.82 -4.47
C SER A 48 5.53 -18.02 -5.13
N ILE A 49 4.93 -19.21 -5.04
CA ILE A 49 5.43 -20.42 -5.70
C ILE A 49 5.42 -20.27 -7.22
N VAL A 50 4.30 -19.78 -7.78
CA VAL A 50 4.17 -19.58 -9.23
C VAL A 50 5.21 -18.59 -9.76
N ILE A 51 5.38 -17.44 -9.09
CA ILE A 51 6.36 -16.42 -9.50
C ILE A 51 7.78 -16.97 -9.37
N SER A 52 8.10 -17.65 -8.27
CA SER A 52 9.42 -18.24 -8.05
C SER A 52 9.75 -19.28 -9.12
N TYR A 53 8.79 -20.12 -9.49
CA TYR A 53 8.96 -21.10 -10.56
C TYR A 53 9.34 -20.43 -11.89
N LEU A 54 8.66 -19.33 -12.26
CA LEU A 54 8.99 -18.58 -13.47
C LEU A 54 10.42 -18.01 -13.42
N TYR A 55 10.83 -17.48 -12.26
CA TYR A 55 12.20 -16.98 -12.10
C TYR A 55 13.24 -18.09 -12.17
N VAL A 56 13.00 -19.23 -11.52
CA VAL A 56 13.92 -20.37 -11.57
C VAL A 56 14.08 -20.87 -13.00
N VAL A 57 12.98 -21.01 -13.75
CA VAL A 57 13.04 -21.39 -15.18
C VAL A 57 13.85 -20.37 -15.98
N PHE A 58 13.60 -19.07 -15.77
CA PHE A 58 14.31 -18.01 -16.46
C PHE A 58 15.82 -18.00 -16.15
N VAL A 59 16.18 -18.07 -14.87
CA VAL A 59 17.57 -18.07 -14.42
C VAL A 59 18.30 -19.33 -14.88
N ASN A 60 17.68 -20.50 -14.78
CA ASN A 60 18.28 -21.75 -15.25
C ASN A 60 18.49 -21.76 -16.78
N THR A 61 17.64 -21.07 -17.53
CA THR A 61 17.76 -20.98 -18.99
C THR A 61 18.88 -20.04 -19.41
N LEU A 62 19.00 -18.86 -18.78
CA LEU A 62 19.97 -17.82 -19.17
C LEU A 62 21.32 -17.93 -18.46
N PHE A 63 21.34 -18.49 -17.24
CA PHE A 63 22.50 -18.58 -16.37
C PHE A 63 22.79 -20.04 -15.98
N ALA A 64 22.58 -20.98 -16.91
CA ALA A 64 22.81 -22.41 -16.71
C ALA A 64 24.22 -22.77 -16.19
N GLN A 65 25.20 -21.91 -16.48
CA GLN A 65 26.61 -22.08 -16.09
C GLN A 65 26.91 -21.68 -14.65
N PHE A 66 25.97 -21.03 -13.94
CA PHE A 66 26.16 -20.59 -12.56
C PHE A 66 25.97 -21.73 -11.57
N ASN A 67 26.72 -21.68 -10.47
CA ASN A 67 26.53 -22.61 -9.36
C ASN A 67 25.25 -22.28 -8.55
N GLU A 68 24.82 -23.19 -7.66
CA GLU A 68 23.57 -23.02 -6.89
C GLU A 68 23.56 -21.70 -6.07
N LEU A 69 24.71 -21.26 -5.55
CA LEU A 69 24.81 -20.03 -4.77
C LEU A 69 24.66 -18.77 -5.64
N GLU A 70 25.34 -18.72 -6.77
CA GLU A 70 25.25 -17.65 -7.76
C GLU A 70 23.82 -17.53 -8.31
N GLN A 71 23.17 -18.65 -8.61
CA GLN A 71 21.78 -18.66 -9.06
C GLN A 71 20.85 -18.05 -8.00
N ASN A 72 21.04 -18.39 -6.73
CA ASN A 72 20.23 -17.84 -5.64
C ASN A 72 20.44 -16.32 -5.46
N ILE A 73 21.67 -15.83 -5.63
CA ILE A 73 21.96 -14.39 -5.64
C ILE A 73 21.24 -13.70 -6.81
N VAL A 74 21.31 -14.27 -8.01
CA VAL A 74 20.60 -13.72 -9.18
C VAL A 74 19.09 -13.71 -8.96
N LEU A 75 18.52 -14.77 -8.40
CA LEU A 75 17.09 -14.84 -8.07
C LEU A 75 16.67 -13.75 -7.07
N PHE A 76 17.48 -13.50 -6.05
CA PHE A 76 17.23 -12.43 -5.09
C PHE A 76 17.26 -11.05 -5.76
N ILE A 77 18.30 -10.77 -6.55
CA ILE A 77 18.45 -9.50 -7.28
C ILE A 77 17.27 -9.31 -8.24
N LEU A 78 16.92 -10.34 -9.02
CA LEU A 78 15.78 -10.32 -9.93
C LEU A 78 14.49 -10.04 -9.18
N ALA A 79 14.29 -10.68 -8.02
CA ALA A 79 13.08 -10.50 -7.22
C ALA A 79 12.88 -9.06 -6.76
N VAL A 80 13.95 -8.41 -6.29
CA VAL A 80 13.94 -7.00 -5.86
C VAL A 80 13.77 -6.07 -7.06
N LEU A 81 14.50 -6.31 -8.16
CA LEU A 81 14.43 -5.47 -9.37
C LEU A 81 13.05 -5.49 -10.00
N VAL A 82 12.45 -6.67 -10.18
CA VAL A 82 11.11 -6.78 -10.76
C VAL A 82 10.09 -6.07 -9.88
N ALA A 83 10.15 -6.27 -8.56
CA ALA A 83 9.25 -5.60 -7.62
C ALA A 83 9.35 -4.07 -7.72
N TYR A 84 10.56 -3.53 -7.72
CA TYR A 84 10.82 -2.10 -7.82
C TYR A 84 10.38 -1.51 -9.17
N ILE A 85 10.67 -2.19 -10.28
CA ILE A 85 10.22 -1.75 -11.61
C ILE A 85 8.68 -1.77 -11.67
N SER A 86 8.04 -2.81 -11.15
CA SER A 86 6.59 -2.90 -11.09
C SER A 86 5.96 -1.78 -10.26
N SER A 87 6.55 -1.41 -9.11
CA SER A 87 6.02 -0.30 -8.30
C SER A 87 6.16 1.04 -9.00
N LEU A 88 7.30 1.29 -9.68
CA LEU A 88 7.49 2.50 -10.49
C LEU A 88 6.51 2.61 -11.66
N LEU A 89 6.15 1.47 -12.27
CA LEU A 89 5.15 1.44 -13.34
C LEU A 89 3.79 1.83 -12.79
N VAL A 90 3.36 1.28 -11.65
CA VAL A 90 2.07 1.58 -11.03
C VAL A 90 1.92 3.06 -10.66
N GLU A 91 2.96 3.69 -10.12
CA GLU A 91 2.94 5.14 -9.86
C GLU A 91 2.68 5.95 -11.14
N LYS A 92 3.24 5.49 -12.26
CA LYS A 92 3.00 6.06 -13.59
C LYS A 92 1.70 5.58 -14.23
N GLU A 93 1.10 4.48 -13.78
CA GLU A 93 -0.18 3.96 -14.29
C GLU A 93 -1.39 4.78 -13.88
N LYS A 94 -1.26 5.69 -12.90
CA LYS A 94 -2.18 6.83 -12.78
C LYS A 94 -2.31 7.62 -14.11
N GLU A 95 -1.35 7.47 -15.05
CA GLU A 95 -1.36 8.02 -16.42
C GLU A 95 -1.35 6.97 -17.56
N PHE A 96 -1.28 5.65 -17.31
CA PHE A 96 -1.14 4.66 -18.41
C PHE A 96 -2.44 4.49 -19.21
N HIS A 97 -2.53 5.21 -20.32
CA HIS A 97 -3.58 5.05 -21.32
C HIS A 97 -3.63 3.67 -21.99
N PHE A 98 -2.54 2.87 -21.93
CA PHE A 98 -2.44 1.58 -22.63
C PHE A 98 -3.33 0.48 -22.03
N LEU A 99 -3.38 0.34 -20.70
CA LEU A 99 -4.27 -0.62 -20.04
C LEU A 99 -5.76 -0.29 -20.26
N ARG A 100 -6.10 1.01 -20.26
CA ARG A 100 -7.43 1.48 -20.67
C ARG A 100 -7.76 1.08 -22.11
N ARG A 101 -6.76 1.05 -23.01
CA ARG A 101 -6.91 0.63 -24.40
C ARG A 101 -7.17 -0.89 -24.53
N LEU A 102 -6.70 -1.68 -23.58
CA LEU A 102 -7.01 -3.10 -23.43
C LEU A 102 -8.34 -3.37 -22.69
N GLY A 103 -9.08 -2.33 -22.32
CA GLY A 103 -10.38 -2.44 -21.64
C GLY A 103 -10.29 -2.81 -20.15
N ILE A 104 -9.09 -2.80 -19.56
CA ILE A 104 -8.88 -3.11 -18.15
C ILE A 104 -9.09 -1.81 -17.36
N ASN A 105 -10.28 -1.67 -16.77
CA ASN A 105 -10.70 -0.48 -16.02
C ASN A 105 -10.57 -0.73 -14.51
N THR A 106 -9.39 -1.12 -14.05
CA THR A 106 -9.11 -1.31 -12.62
C THR A 106 -8.56 -0.01 -12.04
N SER A 107 -9.31 0.64 -11.15
CA SER A 107 -8.75 1.70 -10.31
C SER A 107 -7.87 1.06 -9.25
N LEU A 108 -6.56 1.31 -9.33
CA LEU A 108 -5.60 0.97 -8.27
C LEU A 108 -5.69 1.95 -7.08
N SER A 109 -6.87 2.57 -6.86
CA SER A 109 -7.12 3.37 -5.66
C SER A 109 -7.15 2.41 -4.48
N LEU A 110 -6.12 2.45 -3.64
CA LEU A 110 -5.92 1.51 -2.55
C LEU A 110 -6.91 1.79 -1.41
N ASN A 111 -7.31 3.05 -1.25
CA ASN A 111 -8.27 3.50 -0.24
C ASN A 111 -9.29 4.54 -0.77
N GLU A 112 -10.35 4.81 -0.01
CA GLU A 112 -11.38 5.79 -0.41
C GLU A 112 -10.84 7.22 -0.52
N ILE A 113 -9.73 7.53 0.15
CA ILE A 113 -9.03 8.83 0.04
C ILE A 113 -8.25 8.94 -1.27
N ASP A 114 -7.68 7.84 -1.79
CA ASP A 114 -6.99 7.83 -3.09
C ASP A 114 -7.97 8.07 -4.25
N ALA A 115 -9.23 7.65 -4.08
CA ALA A 115 -10.28 7.96 -5.04
C ALA A 115 -10.58 9.48 -5.11
N ILE A 116 -10.37 10.19 -4.00
CA ILE A 116 -10.53 11.65 -3.87
C ILE A 116 -9.26 12.40 -4.36
N GLU A 117 -8.10 11.73 -4.35
CA GLU A 117 -6.77 12.20 -4.76
C GLU A 117 -6.55 12.17 -6.29
N THR A 118 -7.52 12.60 -7.09
CA THR A 118 -7.39 12.43 -8.55
C THR A 118 -6.42 13.41 -9.22
N ASN A 119 -5.87 14.46 -8.58
CA ASN A 119 -5.09 15.44 -9.36
C ASN A 119 -4.23 16.52 -8.66
N SER A 120 -3.97 16.52 -7.35
CA SER A 120 -3.35 17.70 -6.73
C SER A 120 -1.93 17.47 -6.22
N LYS A 121 -0.95 18.07 -6.92
CA LYS A 121 0.44 18.29 -6.43
C LYS A 121 0.48 19.15 -5.15
N THR A 122 -0.63 19.80 -4.82
CA THR A 122 -0.90 20.57 -3.61
C THR A 122 -1.79 19.70 -2.73
N GLY A 123 -1.43 19.47 -1.48
CA GLY A 123 -2.13 18.52 -0.59
C GLY A 123 -3.66 18.64 -0.59
N ILE A 124 -4.35 17.55 -0.22
CA ILE A 124 -5.82 17.51 -0.25
C ILE A 124 -6.38 18.30 0.94
N TRP A 125 -7.16 19.35 0.67
CA TRP A 125 -7.96 20.04 1.69
C TRP A 125 -9.33 19.38 1.81
N ILE A 126 -9.69 18.98 3.02
CA ILE A 126 -10.96 18.30 3.30
C ILE A 126 -11.69 18.95 4.47
N CYS A 127 -13.00 18.78 4.49
CA CYS A 127 -13.86 19.05 5.64
C CYS A 127 -14.32 17.72 6.24
N VAL A 128 -14.04 17.51 7.52
CA VAL A 128 -14.38 16.32 8.29
C VAL A 128 -15.43 16.67 9.32
N TYR A 129 -16.58 16.01 9.25
CA TYR A 129 -17.70 16.22 10.17
C TYR A 129 -17.77 15.06 11.15
N LEU A 130 -17.84 15.36 12.44
CA LEU A 130 -17.88 14.33 13.48
C LEU A 130 -19.32 13.85 13.76
N LYS A 131 -19.45 12.59 14.20
CA LYS A 131 -20.69 11.99 14.66
C LYS A 131 -21.02 12.51 16.05
N ASN A 132 -22.31 12.60 16.35
CA ASN A 132 -22.84 12.85 17.70
C ASN A 132 -22.33 14.14 18.37
N CYS A 133 -21.61 14.99 17.64
CA CYS A 133 -21.21 16.31 18.04
C CYS A 133 -21.29 17.23 16.81
N ASN A 134 -21.74 18.47 17.03
CA ASN A 134 -21.85 19.46 15.98
C ASN A 134 -20.48 20.07 15.67
N LEU A 135 -19.44 19.25 15.50
CA LEU A 135 -18.09 19.71 15.23
C LEU A 135 -17.67 19.37 13.80
N MET A 136 -17.00 20.32 13.17
CA MET A 136 -16.39 20.16 11.87
C MET A 136 -14.94 20.63 11.93
N TYR A 137 -14.05 19.88 11.31
CA TYR A 137 -12.67 20.27 11.06
C TYR A 137 -12.48 20.49 9.57
N GLU A 138 -11.72 21.51 9.18
CA GLU A 138 -11.21 21.63 7.80
C GLU A 138 -9.70 21.81 7.83
N GLY A 139 -8.98 21.22 6.87
CA GLY A 139 -7.52 21.35 6.81
C GLY A 139 -6.90 20.45 5.75
N PHE A 140 -5.58 20.45 5.67
CA PHE A 140 -4.83 19.59 4.77
C PHE A 140 -4.61 18.21 5.38
N ILE A 141 -4.83 17.16 4.59
CA ILE A 141 -4.44 15.80 4.97
C ILE A 141 -2.91 15.73 5.05
N LEU A 142 -2.41 15.39 6.23
CA LEU A 142 -0.99 15.13 6.45
C LEU A 142 -0.67 13.62 6.41
N HIS A 143 -1.51 12.81 7.07
CA HIS A 143 -1.35 11.36 7.15
C HIS A 143 -2.72 10.68 7.27
N THR A 144 -2.83 9.46 6.77
CA THR A 144 -4.03 8.62 6.90
C THR A 144 -3.62 7.19 7.23
N GLU A 145 -4.34 6.54 8.13
CA GLU A 145 -4.25 5.11 8.36
C GLU A 145 -5.60 4.50 7.97
N MET A 146 -5.57 3.60 7.00
CA MET A 146 -6.76 3.03 6.35
C MET A 146 -6.76 1.50 6.40
N GLU A 147 -5.66 0.88 6.85
CA GLU A 147 -5.52 -0.57 6.79
C GLU A 147 -6.48 -1.29 7.76
N GLU A 148 -7.08 -2.37 7.27
CA GLU A 148 -7.91 -3.24 8.10
C GLU A 148 -7.05 -3.96 9.14
N GLY A 149 -7.36 -3.73 10.42
CA GLY A 149 -6.63 -4.28 11.56
C GLY A 149 -5.98 -3.20 12.42
N ASN A 150 -5.67 -2.04 11.81
CA ASN A 150 -5.25 -0.84 12.52
C ASN A 150 -6.46 0.05 12.83
N ARG A 151 -6.34 0.89 13.85
CA ARG A 151 -7.37 1.89 14.14
C ARG A 151 -7.29 2.98 13.07
N ARG A 152 -8.28 3.02 12.18
CA ARG A 152 -8.30 3.93 11.04
C ARG A 152 -8.45 5.39 11.49
N PHE A 153 -7.62 6.28 10.95
CA PHE A 153 -7.64 7.71 11.27
C PHE A 153 -7.21 8.60 10.11
N ILE A 154 -7.54 9.89 10.23
CA ILE A 154 -7.03 10.98 9.40
C ILE A 154 -6.33 12.00 10.30
N CYS A 155 -5.10 12.36 9.94
CA CYS A 155 -4.37 13.46 10.57
C CYS A 155 -4.45 14.70 9.67
N LEU A 156 -4.92 15.81 10.23
CA LEU A 156 -4.98 17.10 9.56
C LEU A 156 -3.91 18.05 10.12
N CYS A 157 -3.30 18.84 9.24
CA CYS A 157 -2.48 20.00 9.62
C CYS A 157 -3.07 21.29 9.03
N ASN A 158 -2.62 22.45 9.51
CA ASN A 158 -3.12 23.76 9.09
C ASN A 158 -4.66 23.81 9.17
N TYR A 159 -5.21 23.30 10.27
CA TYR A 159 -6.63 23.04 10.39
C TYR A 159 -7.38 24.18 11.08
N ARG A 160 -8.69 24.21 10.86
CA ARG A 160 -9.64 25.04 11.60
C ARG A 160 -10.73 24.16 12.17
N LYS A 161 -11.18 24.49 13.37
CA LYS A 161 -12.25 23.81 14.08
C LYS A 161 -13.47 24.70 14.13
N PHE A 162 -14.62 24.13 13.81
CA PHE A 162 -15.90 24.81 13.78
C PHE A 162 -16.91 24.06 14.62
N ILE A 163 -17.83 24.82 15.22
CA ILE A 163 -19.09 24.29 15.73
C ILE A 163 -20.21 24.63 14.73
N ILE A 164 -21.09 23.67 14.49
CA ILE A 164 -22.25 23.78 13.63
C ILE A 164 -23.44 24.16 14.52
N ASP A 165 -23.97 25.36 14.31
CA ASP A 165 -25.16 25.79 15.03
C ASP A 165 -26.40 25.00 14.56
N THR A 166 -27.48 25.08 15.32
CA THR A 166 -28.82 24.57 15.01
C THR A 166 -29.35 25.02 13.64
N GLU A 167 -28.91 26.17 13.14
CA GLU A 167 -29.22 26.68 11.80
C GLU A 167 -28.28 26.18 10.70
N GLY A 168 -27.31 25.32 11.01
CA GLY A 168 -26.29 24.82 10.08
C GLY A 168 -25.16 25.80 9.78
N LYS A 169 -25.11 26.95 10.48
CA LYS A 169 -24.03 27.93 10.33
C LYS A 169 -22.76 27.46 11.05
N LEU A 170 -21.62 27.67 10.39
CA LEU A 170 -20.30 27.36 10.93
C LEU A 170 -19.79 28.53 11.75
N LYS A 171 -19.48 28.30 13.02
CA LYS A 171 -18.79 29.25 13.89
C LYS A 171 -17.39 28.72 14.20
N ASN A 172 -16.36 29.50 13.87
CA ASN A 172 -14.97 29.14 14.16
C ASN A 172 -14.75 29.11 15.68
N LEU A 173 -14.18 28.02 16.16
CA LEU A 173 -13.77 27.83 17.56
C LEU A 173 -12.26 28.03 17.72
N GLU A 174 -11.47 27.40 16.84
CA GLU A 174 -10.00 27.41 16.87
C GLU A 174 -9.49 27.51 15.42
N ASP A 175 -8.48 28.35 15.19
CA ASP A 175 -7.85 28.55 13.88
C ASP A 175 -6.34 28.31 13.98
N HIS A 176 -5.91 27.14 13.50
CA HIS A 176 -4.51 26.74 13.40
C HIS A 176 -4.06 26.71 11.92
N SER A 177 -4.71 27.48 11.04
CA SER A 177 -4.44 27.43 9.59
C SER A 177 -3.02 27.85 9.19
N THR A 178 -2.30 28.57 10.05
CA THR A 178 -0.90 28.96 9.84
C THR A 178 0.11 28.11 10.62
N GLU A 179 -0.36 27.24 11.51
CA GLU A 179 0.45 26.49 12.47
C GLU A 179 0.56 25.03 12.01
N ARG A 180 1.63 24.72 11.24
CA ARG A 180 1.80 23.36 10.68
C ARG A 180 2.16 22.30 11.75
N GLU A 181 2.73 22.74 12.86
CA GLU A 181 3.09 21.86 13.98
C GLU A 181 1.85 21.41 14.77
N GLU A 182 0.78 22.22 14.75
CA GLU A 182 -0.50 21.85 15.33
C GLU A 182 -1.24 20.86 14.42
N GLN A 183 -1.53 19.69 14.97
CA GLN A 183 -2.08 18.55 14.26
C GLN A 183 -3.24 17.96 15.03
N VAL A 184 -4.26 17.48 14.31
CA VAL A 184 -5.40 16.80 14.91
C VAL A 184 -5.61 15.44 14.25
N ILE A 185 -5.77 14.41 15.08
CA ILE A 185 -6.10 13.05 14.65
C ILE A 185 -7.60 12.83 14.84
N LEU A 186 -8.29 12.46 13.76
CA LEU A 186 -9.72 12.17 13.73
C LEU A 186 -9.92 10.69 13.36
N TYR A 187 -10.56 9.93 14.25
CA TYR A 187 -10.81 8.51 14.01
C TYR A 187 -12.03 8.30 13.11
N PHE A 188 -11.94 7.36 12.17
CA PHE A 188 -13.04 7.08 11.23
C PHE A 188 -14.35 6.65 11.91
N GLU A 189 -14.25 6.00 13.06
CA GLU A 189 -15.40 5.60 13.89
C GLU A 189 -16.25 6.81 14.31
N ASP A 190 -15.59 7.96 14.51
CA ASP A 190 -16.19 9.21 14.95
C ASP A 190 -16.54 10.14 13.78
N ILE A 191 -16.20 9.78 12.54
CA ILE A 191 -16.43 10.62 11.35
C ILE A 191 -17.78 10.29 10.71
N ALA A 192 -18.66 11.28 10.62
CA ALA A 192 -19.96 11.16 9.96
C ALA A 192 -19.85 11.24 8.44
N ARG A 193 -19.05 12.20 7.94
CA ARG A 193 -18.80 12.40 6.50
C ARG A 193 -17.50 13.17 6.27
N ILE A 194 -16.94 12.99 5.07
CA ILE A 194 -15.77 13.74 4.58
C ILE A 194 -16.17 14.39 3.26
N GLU A 195 -15.90 15.68 3.12
CA GLU A 195 -16.15 16.45 1.90
C GLU A 195 -14.84 17.04 1.38
N LYS A 196 -14.62 16.94 0.06
CA LYS A 196 -13.58 17.73 -0.62
C LYS A 196 -14.19 19.03 -1.10
N ARG A 197 -13.61 20.17 -0.71
CA ARG A 197 -13.99 21.48 -1.24
C ARG A 197 -12.91 21.98 -2.20
N LYS A 198 -13.33 22.68 -3.26
CA LYS A 198 -12.40 23.47 -4.07
C LYS A 198 -11.99 24.68 -3.22
N ILE A 199 -10.69 24.82 -2.98
CA ILE A 199 -10.07 26.04 -2.49
C ILE A 199 -9.90 26.99 -3.68
#